data_AF-A0AAW3FSG7-F1
#
_entry.id   AF-A0AAW3FSG7-F1
#
_cell.length_a   1.000
_cell.length_b   1.000
_cell.length_c   1.000
_cell.angle_alpha   90.00
_cell.angle_beta   90.00
_cell.angle_gamma   90.00
#
_symmetry.space_group_name_H-M   'P 1'
#
loop_
_entity.id
_entity.type
_entity.pdbx_description
1 polymer ?
#
loop_
_entity_poly.entity_id
_entity_poly.type
_entity_poly.pdbx_seq_one_letter_code
_entity_poly.pdbx_strand_id
1 'polypeptide(L)'
;MNEIPTPKISEILEEEFMAPLHISAYFLAQQIGVPTSRIQDLLHDRRQVTVDTSLRLGRFFGVSDRYFLELQNDIEIRNLKQIHGAEYAQIKKYQVS
;
A
#
# COMPACT_ATOMS: atom_id res chain seq x y z
N MET A 1 10.17 1.44 -24.48
CA MET A 1 10.41 1.33 -23.02
C MET A 1 9.45 0.27 -22.52
N ASN A 2 9.95 -0.77 -21.86
CA ASN A 2 9.06 -1.69 -21.17
C ASN A 2 8.53 -0.94 -19.93
N GLU A 3 7.22 -0.79 -19.81
CA GLU A 3 6.63 -0.20 -18.61
C GLU A 3 6.93 -1.13 -17.43
N ILE A 4 7.48 -0.56 -16.35
CA ILE A 4 7.64 -1.29 -15.10
C ILE A 4 6.25 -1.34 -14.46
N PRO A 5 5.66 -2.54 -14.25
CA PRO A 5 4.34 -2.65 -13.65
C PRO A 5 4.36 -2.05 -12.23
N THR A 6 3.27 -1.40 -11.86
CA THR A 6 3.13 -0.86 -10.51
C THR A 6 3.07 -2.03 -9.52
N PRO A 7 3.95 -2.10 -8.52
CA PRO A 7 3.91 -3.16 -7.52
C PRO A 7 2.66 -3.05 -6.66
N LYS A 8 2.25 -4.17 -6.06
CA LYS A 8 1.16 -4.22 -5.09
C LYS A 8 1.66 -4.04 -3.66
N ILE A 9 0.75 -3.64 -2.78
CA ILE A 9 1.06 -3.57 -1.34
C ILE A 9 1.37 -4.96 -0.77
N SER A 10 0.69 -6.00 -1.23
CA SER A 10 0.96 -7.39 -0.84
C SER A 10 2.41 -7.77 -1.15
N GLU A 11 2.83 -7.56 -2.40
CA GLU A 11 4.19 -7.82 -2.89
C GLU A 11 5.23 -7.05 -2.07
N ILE A 12 5.01 -5.76 -1.81
CA ILE A 12 5.96 -4.95 -1.04
C ILE A 12 6.03 -5.40 0.42
N LEU A 13 4.90 -5.64 1.08
CA LEU A 13 4.88 -6.12 2.47
C LEU A 13 5.57 -7.48 2.59
N GLU A 14 5.36 -8.38 1.62
CA GLU A 14 5.96 -9.71 1.62
C GLU A 14 7.44 -9.66 1.30
N GLU A 15 7.84 -9.08 0.17
CA GLU A 15 9.18 -9.18 -0.39
C GLU A 15 10.18 -8.22 0.26
N GLU A 16 9.75 -7.01 0.65
CA GLU A 16 10.65 -6.00 1.20
C GLU A 16 10.75 -6.04 2.73
N PHE A 17 9.75 -6.62 3.41
CA PHE A 17 9.68 -6.61 4.87
C PHE A 17 9.61 -8.02 5.47
N MET A 18 8.61 -8.82 5.11
CA MET A 18 8.38 -10.10 5.80
C MET A 18 9.40 -11.17 5.45
N ALA A 19 9.70 -11.36 4.17
CA ALA A 19 10.64 -12.38 3.69
C ALA A 19 12.08 -12.11 4.15
N PRO A 20 12.62 -10.87 4.09
CA PRO A 20 13.96 -10.56 4.61
C PRO A 20 14.11 -10.78 6.12
N LEU A 21 13.03 -10.61 6.88
CA LEU A 21 13.00 -10.82 8.33
C LEU A 21 12.62 -12.25 8.73
N HIS A 22 12.26 -13.10 7.76
CA HIS A 22 11.78 -14.47 7.98
C HIS A 22 10.59 -14.57 8.95
N ILE A 23 9.66 -13.60 8.89
CA ILE A 23 8.49 -13.57 9.76
C ILE A 23 7.22 -14.03 9.04
N SER A 24 6.36 -14.73 9.78
CA SER A 24 5.05 -15.16 9.27
C SER A 24 3.98 -14.08 9.45
N ALA A 25 2.88 -14.18 8.70
CA ALA A 25 1.70 -13.32 8.87
C ALA A 25 1.13 -13.40 10.30
N TYR A 26 1.16 -14.60 10.90
CA TYR A 26 0.77 -14.80 12.29
C TYR A 26 1.68 -14.02 13.25
N PHE A 27 2.99 -14.14 13.08
CA PHE A 27 3.95 -13.42 13.92
C PHE A 27 3.76 -11.91 13.80
N LEU A 28 3.70 -11.38 12.57
CA LEU A 28 3.47 -9.96 12.33
C LEU A 28 2.18 -9.48 13.00
N ALA A 29 1.08 -10.21 12.83
CA ALA A 29 -0.21 -9.86 13.41
C ALA A 29 -0.16 -9.80 14.94
N GLN A 30 0.52 -10.75 15.58
CA GLN A 30 0.73 -10.75 17.03
C GLN A 30 1.56 -9.54 17.47
N GLN A 31 2.67 -9.24 16.80
CA GLN A 31 3.53 -8.12 17.18
C GLN A 31 2.85 -6.76 17.05
N ILE A 32 1.98 -6.60 16.05
CA ILE A 32 1.28 -5.33 15.83
C ILE A 32 -0.12 -5.28 16.47
N GLY A 33 -0.52 -6.32 17.20
CA GLY A 33 -1.75 -6.37 17.97
C GLY A 33 -3.03 -6.36 17.11
N VAL A 34 -3.06 -7.17 16.04
CA VAL A 34 -4.24 -7.31 15.15
C VAL A 34 -4.57 -8.78 14.89
N PRO A 35 -5.80 -9.12 14.44
CA PRO A 35 -6.11 -10.48 14.01
C PRO A 35 -5.24 -10.91 12.81
N THR A 36 -4.77 -12.16 12.79
CA THR A 36 -3.98 -12.73 11.68
C THR A 36 -4.68 -12.58 10.32
N SER A 37 -6.01 -12.72 10.29
CA SER A 37 -6.81 -12.51 9.08
C SER A 37 -6.61 -11.14 8.46
N ARG A 38 -6.34 -10.09 9.26
CA ARG A 38 -6.06 -8.75 8.74
C ARG A 38 -4.79 -8.72 7.89
N ILE A 39 -3.72 -9.38 8.35
CA ILE A 39 -2.46 -9.45 7.59
C ILE A 39 -2.63 -10.36 6.38
N GLN A 40 -3.32 -11.49 6.53
CA GLN A 40 -3.61 -12.38 5.40
C GLN A 40 -4.44 -11.66 4.33
N ASP A 41 -5.46 -10.88 4.69
CA ASP A 41 -6.26 -10.14 3.73
C ASP A 41 -5.43 -9.07 2.98
N LEU A 42 -4.44 -8.45 3.65
CA LEU A 42 -3.48 -7.55 2.98
C LEU A 42 -2.59 -8.30 1.99
N LEU A 43 -2.03 -9.44 2.39
CA LEU A 43 -1.15 -10.25 1.55
C LEU A 43 -1.87 -10.87 0.34
N HIS A 44 -3.19 -11.03 0.40
CA HIS A 44 -4.00 -11.54 -0.71
C HIS A 44 -4.73 -10.45 -1.48
N ASP A 45 -4.38 -9.17 -1.29
CA ASP A 45 -5.04 -8.02 -1.94
C ASP A 45 -6.56 -7.91 -1.68
N ARG A 46 -7.06 -8.53 -0.61
CA ARG A 46 -8.50 -8.53 -0.24
C ARG A 46 -8.88 -7.33 0.62
N ARG A 47 -7.88 -6.61 1.13
CA ARG A 47 -8.04 -5.45 2.00
C ARG A 47 -7.01 -4.40 1.64
N GLN A 48 -7.42 -3.15 1.73
CA GLN A 48 -6.53 -1.99 1.67
C GLN A 48 -5.93 -1.64 3.04
N VAL A 49 -4.75 -1.04 3.03
CA VAL A 49 -4.11 -0.43 4.20
C VAL A 49 -4.98 0.70 4.70
N THR A 50 -5.35 0.63 5.98
CA THR A 50 -6.02 1.71 6.71
C THR A 50 -4.99 2.53 7.48
N VAL A 51 -5.38 3.71 7.98
CA VAL A 51 -4.54 4.55 8.84
C VAL A 51 -4.04 3.77 10.07
N ASP A 52 -4.93 3.05 10.77
CA ASP A 52 -4.56 2.22 11.94
C ASP A 52 -3.52 1.15 11.57
N THR A 53 -3.67 0.50 10.42
CA THR A 53 -2.70 -0.50 9.96
C THR A 53 -1.37 0.13 9.57
N SER A 54 -1.36 1.29 8.90
CA SER A 54 -0.12 2.01 8.55
C SER A 54 0.65 2.42 9.79
N LEU A 55 -0.01 2.97 10.81
CA LEU A 55 0.60 3.33 12.09
C LEU A 55 1.27 2.12 12.76
N ARG A 56 0.56 0.99 12.77
CA ARG A 56 1.03 -0.26 13.37
C ARG A 56 2.24 -0.85 12.65
N LEU A 57 2.16 -0.95 11.33
CA LEU A 57 3.26 -1.48 10.50
C LEU A 57 4.47 -0.53 10.52
N GLY A 58 4.23 0.79 10.46
CA GLY A 58 5.28 1.81 10.52
C GLY A 58 6.11 1.70 11.79
N ARG A 59 5.44 1.62 12.94
CA ARG A 59 6.11 1.41 14.24
C ARG A 59 6.87 0.09 14.31
N PHE A 60 6.30 -0.99 13.79
CA PHE A 60 6.94 -2.32 13.86
C PHE A 60 8.17 -2.43 12.97
N PHE A 61 8.11 -1.92 11.74
CA PHE A 61 9.19 -1.99 10.77
C PHE A 61 10.18 -0.82 10.83
N GLY A 62 9.94 0.17 11.70
CA GLY A 62 10.82 1.33 11.86
C GLY A 62 10.78 2.30 10.68
N VAL A 63 9.66 2.35 9.95
CA VAL A 63 9.40 3.32 8.88
C VAL A 63 8.41 4.38 9.36
N SER A 64 8.14 5.40 8.55
CA SER A 64 7.19 6.44 8.93
C SER A 64 5.78 5.86 9.15
N ASP A 65 5.04 6.45 10.08
CA ASP A 65 3.63 6.12 10.38
C ASP A 65 2.72 6.14 9.13
N ARG A 66 3.11 6.90 8.10
CA ARG A 66 2.37 7.09 6.85
C ARG A 66 2.85 6.20 5.71
N TYR A 67 3.99 5.53 5.84
CA TYR A 67 4.70 4.86 4.76
C TYR A 67 3.79 3.96 3.90
N PHE A 68 3.12 3.00 4.53
CA PHE A 68 2.30 2.03 3.81
C PHE A 68 1.05 2.66 3.19
N LEU A 69 0.45 3.67 3.85
CA LEU A 69 -0.71 4.37 3.34
C LEU A 69 -0.35 5.26 2.14
N GLU A 70 0.75 6.00 2.23
CA GLU A 70 1.25 6.84 1.12
C GLU A 70 1.61 5.98 -0.08
N LEU A 71 2.29 4.84 0.14
CA LEU A 71 2.62 3.89 -0.91
C LEU A 71 1.38 3.34 -1.63
N GLN A 72 0.33 2.98 -0.87
CA GLN A 72 -0.92 2.52 -1.47
C GLN A 72 -1.56 3.60 -2.33
N ASN A 73 -1.62 4.83 -1.83
CA ASN A 73 -2.19 5.96 -2.56
C ASN A 73 -1.39 6.25 -3.84
N ASP A 74 -0.06 6.20 -3.78
CA ASP A 74 0.79 6.42 -4.94
C ASP A 74 0.64 5.33 -6.02
N ILE A 75 0.45 4.08 -5.59
CA ILE A 75 0.12 2.96 -6.49
C ILE A 75 -1.24 3.19 -7.15
N GLU A 76 -2.26 3.53 -6.37
CA GLU A 76 -3.62 3.78 -6.87
C GLU A 76 -3.67 4.97 -7.83
N ILE A 77 -3.00 6.07 -7.51
CA ILE A 77 -2.89 7.25 -8.38
C ILE A 77 -2.22 6.90 -9.71
N ARG A 78 -1.13 6.10 -9.69
CA ARG A 78 -0.46 5.67 -10.93
C ARG A 78 -1.37 4.80 -11.78
N ASN A 79 -2.03 3.82 -11.19
CA ASN A 79 -2.95 2.93 -11.89
C ASN A 79 -4.13 3.71 -12.48
N LEU A 80 -4.75 4.62 -11.72
CA LEU A 80 -5.85 5.45 -12.21
C LEU A 80 -5.41 6.42 -13.31
N LYS A 81 -4.21 7.01 -13.22
CA LYS A 81 -3.67 7.82 -14.32
C LYS A 81 -3.41 7.02 -15.59
N GLN A 82 -3.02 5.76 -15.46
CA GLN A 82 -2.82 4.87 -16.61
C GLN A 82 -4.16 4.50 -17.27
N ILE A 83 -5.20 4.22 -16.46
CA ILE A 83 -6.52 3.80 -16.96
C ILE A 83 -7.35 5.00 -17.48
N HIS A 84 -7.39 6.09 -16.72
CA HIS A 84 -8.28 7.26 -16.94
C HIS A 84 -7.53 8.52 -17.38
N GLY A 85 -6.25 8.43 -17.74
CA GLY A 85 -5.42 9.61 -18.04
C GLY A 85 -6.00 10.54 -19.11
N ALA A 86 -6.58 9.97 -20.17
CA ALA A 86 -7.20 10.76 -21.25
C ALA A 86 -8.45 11.51 -20.77
N GLU A 87 -9.25 10.90 -19.90
CA GLU A 87 -10.43 11.50 -19.27
C GLU A 87 -10.01 12.66 -18.35
N TYR A 88 -9.02 12.43 -17.48
CA TYR A 88 -8.49 13.45 -16.57
C TYR A 88 -7.88 14.64 -17.31
N ALA A 89 -7.26 14.43 -18.47
CA ALA A 89 -6.70 15.49 -19.30
C ALA A 89 -7.75 16.48 -19.84
N GLN A 90 -9.03 16.08 -19.92
CA GLN A 90 -10.13 16.95 -20.36
C GLN A 90 -10.67 17.86 -19.24
N ILE A 91 -10.33 17.59 -17.98
CA ILE A 91 -10.81 18.36 -16.84
C ILE A 91 -10.16 19.74 -16.86
N LYS A 92 -10.99 20.78 -17.05
CA LYS A 92 -10.51 22.18 -17.04
C LYS A 92 -10.20 22.62 -15.62
N LYS A 93 -9.04 23.26 -15.44
CA LYS A 93 -8.69 23.90 -14.17
C LYS A 93 -9.68 25.01 -13.86
N TYR A 94 -10.09 25.11 -12.61
CA TYR A 94 -10.88 26.23 -12.14
C TYR A 94 -10.05 27.53 -12.29
N GLN A 95 -10.62 28.54 -12.93
CA GLN A 95 -10.02 29.86 -13.09
C GLN A 95 -10.94 30.88 -12.42
N VAL A 96 -10.41 31.64 -11.47
CA VAL A 96 -11.07 32.82 -10.91
C VAL A 96 -10.72 34.01 -11.79
N SER A 97 -11.74 34.78 -12.18
CA SER A 97 -11.63 36.01 -12.98
C SER A 97 -11.06 37.17 -12.16
#